data_AF-A0A1H5A3P4-F1
#
_entry.id   AF-A0A1H5A3P4-F1
#
_cell.length_a   1.000
_cell.length_b   1.000
_cell.length_c   1.000
_cell.angle_alpha   90.00
_cell.angle_beta   90.00
_cell.angle_gamma   90.00
#
_symmetry.space_group_name_H-M   'P 1'
#
loop_
_entity.id
_entity.type
_entity.pdbx_description
1 polymer ?
#
loop_
_entity_poly.entity_id
_entity_poly.type
_entity_poly.pdbx_seq_one_letter_code
_entity_poly.pdbx_strand_id
1 'polypeptide(L)'
;MASMTPDQFTAVLERATGRELEALDEAHWRYISMIGLVSNVLPPEVVATDQRSHPHLIKQEDGRPVFNDEDCKAFMAEVTGLSAEFCAAWRDRDFYELHGETAEEMAARQRAAS
;
A
#
# COMPACT_ATOMS: atom_id res chain seq x y z
N MET A 1 -2.91 -12.04 7.61
CA MET A 1 -3.83 -12.62 6.60
C MET A 1 -2.99 -12.99 5.38
N ALA A 2 -3.38 -14.03 4.64
CA ALA A 2 -2.72 -14.37 3.37
C ALA A 2 -2.86 -13.22 2.36
N SER A 3 -1.87 -13.02 1.49
CA SER A 3 -1.99 -12.08 0.37
C SER A 3 -3.02 -12.60 -0.64
N MET A 4 -3.79 -11.71 -1.27
CA MET A 4 -4.72 -12.09 -2.33
C MET A 4 -3.97 -12.59 -3.57
N THR A 5 -4.51 -13.62 -4.20
CA THR A 5 -4.06 -14.04 -5.53
C THR A 5 -4.51 -13.05 -6.61
N PRO A 6 -3.95 -13.10 -7.84
CA PRO A 6 -4.39 -12.27 -8.95
C PRO A 6 -5.88 -12.31 -9.23
N ASP A 7 -6.48 -13.49 -9.24
CA ASP A 7 -7.93 -13.63 -9.46
C ASP A 7 -8.74 -12.97 -8.33
N GLN A 8 -8.27 -13.07 -7.08
CA GLN A 8 -8.96 -12.52 -5.92
C GLN A 8 -8.92 -10.99 -5.90
N PHE A 9 -7.74 -10.37 -6.06
CA PHE A 9 -7.68 -8.92 -6.08
C PHE A 9 -8.39 -8.34 -7.31
N THR A 10 -8.36 -9.04 -8.44
CA THR A 10 -9.05 -8.60 -9.67
C THR A 10 -10.56 -8.59 -9.45
N ALA A 11 -11.13 -9.68 -8.93
CA ALA A 11 -12.56 -9.76 -8.64
C ALA A 11 -13.01 -8.70 -7.60
N VAL A 12 -12.15 -8.37 -6.63
CA VAL A 12 -12.43 -7.29 -5.68
C VAL A 12 -12.49 -5.94 -6.40
N LEU A 13 -11.46 -5.60 -7.17
CA LEU A 13 -11.28 -4.28 -7.79
C LEU A 13 -12.24 -4.03 -8.96
N GLU A 14 -12.74 -5.06 -9.64
CA GLU A 14 -13.79 -4.93 -10.66
C GLU A 14 -15.12 -4.39 -10.09
N ARG A 15 -15.32 -4.49 -8.78
CA ARG A 15 -16.50 -3.92 -8.10
C ARG A 15 -16.33 -2.44 -7.74
N ALA A 16 -15.11 -1.91 -7.81
CA ALA A 16 -14.84 -0.50 -7.56
C ALA A 16 -15.18 0.35 -8.78
N THR A 17 -15.70 1.54 -8.55
CA THR A 17 -15.83 2.57 -9.58
C THR A 17 -14.45 3.14 -9.95
N GLY A 18 -14.35 3.79 -11.12
CA GLY A 18 -13.11 4.45 -11.53
C GLY A 18 -12.60 5.48 -10.49
N ARG A 19 -13.51 6.22 -9.84
CA ARG A 19 -13.12 7.16 -8.78
C ARG A 19 -12.58 6.47 -7.53
N GLU A 20 -13.12 5.32 -7.17
CA GLU A 20 -12.64 4.55 -6.02
C GLU A 20 -11.27 3.96 -6.31
N LEU A 21 -11.01 3.52 -7.55
CA LEU A 21 -9.69 3.08 -7.99
C LEU A 21 -8.67 4.23 -7.96
N GLU A 22 -9.04 5.41 -8.46
CA GLU A 22 -8.19 6.62 -8.38
C GLU A 22 -7.90 7.01 -6.91
N ALA A 23 -8.91 6.94 -6.03
CA ALA A 23 -8.72 7.24 -4.62
C ALA A 23 -7.80 6.23 -3.91
N LEU A 24 -7.88 4.94 -4.26
CA LEU A 24 -6.98 3.91 -3.76
C LEU A 24 -5.54 4.15 -4.21
N ASP A 25 -5.33 4.50 -5.49
CA ASP A 25 -4.01 4.85 -6.03
C ASP A 25 -3.41 6.06 -5.29
N GLU A 26 -4.17 7.15 -5.19
CA GLU A 26 -3.71 8.36 -4.51
C GLU A 26 -3.37 8.09 -3.04
N ALA A 27 -4.23 7.36 -2.33
CA ALA A 27 -4.00 7.02 -0.93
C ALA A 27 -2.77 6.12 -0.74
N HIS A 28 -2.51 5.20 -1.67
CA HIS A 28 -1.32 4.36 -1.64
C HIS A 28 -0.04 5.20 -1.80
N TRP A 29 -0.01 6.09 -2.79
CA TRP A 29 1.13 6.99 -3.02
C TRP A 29 1.35 7.99 -1.88
N ARG A 30 0.26 8.45 -1.24
CA ARG A 30 0.33 9.27 -0.03
C ARG A 30 1.01 8.54 1.12
N TYR A 31 0.66 7.28 1.37
CA TYR A 31 1.33 6.48 2.39
C TYR A 31 2.82 6.31 2.11
N ILE A 32 3.20 5.87 0.89
CA ILE A 32 4.60 5.64 0.49
C ILE A 32 5.44 6.93 0.61
N SER A 33 4.88 8.07 0.18
CA SER A 33 5.53 9.37 0.29
C SER A 33 5.64 9.84 1.74
N MET A 34 4.59 9.64 2.54
CA MET A 34 4.55 10.02 3.96
C MET A 34 5.65 9.32 4.76
N ILE A 35 5.83 8.01 4.56
CA ILE A 35 6.89 7.26 5.24
C ILE A 35 8.28 7.51 4.65
N GLY A 36 8.38 8.20 3.51
CA GLY A 36 9.65 8.63 2.91
C GLY A 36 10.33 7.58 2.03
N LEU A 37 9.60 6.57 1.54
CA LEU A 37 10.14 5.62 0.56
C LEU A 37 10.37 6.26 -0.81
N VAL A 38 9.53 7.21 -1.17
CA VAL A 38 9.65 8.02 -2.39
C VAL A 38 9.62 9.50 -2.05
N SER A 39 10.19 10.32 -2.92
CA SER A 39 10.22 11.78 -2.76
C SER A 39 9.80 12.44 -4.07
N ASN A 40 9.20 13.63 -3.98
CA ASN A 40 8.75 14.44 -5.12
C ASN A 40 7.63 13.83 -5.99
N VAL A 41 6.89 12.84 -5.46
CA VAL A 41 5.68 12.30 -6.12
C VAL A 41 4.45 13.15 -5.79
N LEU A 42 4.39 13.68 -4.57
CA LEU A 42 3.30 14.50 -4.06
C LEU A 42 3.77 15.89 -3.64
N PRO A 43 2.87 16.89 -3.60
CA PRO A 43 3.20 18.20 -3.07
C PRO A 43 3.73 18.12 -1.62
N PRO A 44 4.83 18.80 -1.27
CA PRO A 44 5.45 18.71 0.06
C PRO A 44 4.50 19.04 1.21
N GLU A 45 3.55 19.94 0.99
CA GLU A 45 2.53 20.34 1.96
C GLU A 45 1.53 19.23 2.29
N VAL A 46 1.20 18.37 1.32
CA VAL A 46 0.35 17.18 1.51
C VAL A 46 1.11 16.18 2.37
N VAL A 47 2.34 15.86 1.99
CA VAL A 47 3.20 14.93 2.73
C VAL A 47 3.42 15.41 4.17
N ALA A 48 3.78 16.68 4.35
CA ALA A 48 4.00 17.24 5.68
C ALA A 48 2.72 17.23 6.54
N THR A 49 1.55 17.36 5.92
CA THR A 49 0.26 17.25 6.63
C THR A 49 0.01 15.82 7.08
N ASP A 50 0.17 14.85 6.18
CA ASP A 50 0.00 13.43 6.50
C ASP A 50 0.98 12.97 7.59
N GLN A 51 2.23 13.40 7.53
CA GLN A 51 3.24 13.12 8.55
C GLN A 51 2.88 13.67 9.94
N ARG A 52 2.27 14.86 10.00
CA ARG A 52 1.81 15.45 11.26
C ARG A 52 0.57 14.74 11.82
N SER A 53 -0.32 14.28 10.94
CA SER A 53 -1.55 13.59 11.34
C SER A 53 -1.30 12.13 11.75
N HIS A 54 -0.31 11.47 11.15
CA HIS A 54 -0.05 10.04 11.35
C HIS A 54 1.41 9.73 11.73
N PRO A 55 1.99 10.41 12.74
CA PRO A 55 3.39 10.17 13.12
C PRO A 55 3.64 8.73 13.58
N HIS A 56 2.60 8.04 14.07
CA HIS A 56 2.66 6.66 14.53
C HIS A 56 2.78 5.62 13.40
N LEU A 57 2.48 6.00 12.15
CA LEU A 57 2.62 5.13 10.97
C LEU A 57 4.00 5.24 10.31
N ILE A 58 4.84 6.20 10.74
CA ILE A 58 6.18 6.40 10.20
C ILE A 58 7.15 5.52 10.99
N LYS A 59 7.50 4.38 10.41
CA LYS A 59 8.41 3.39 11.01
C LYS A 59 9.78 3.43 10.32
N GLN A 60 10.83 3.29 11.11
CA GLN A 60 12.21 3.24 10.61
C GLN A 60 12.99 2.11 11.28
N GLU A 61 13.86 1.47 10.51
CA GLU A 61 14.84 0.48 10.95
C GLU A 61 16.20 0.86 10.37
N ASP A 62 17.22 0.97 11.23
CA ASP A 62 18.57 1.44 10.85
C ASP A 62 18.59 2.75 10.05
N GLY A 63 17.69 3.68 10.39
CA GLY A 63 17.55 4.98 9.72
C GLY A 63 16.91 4.90 8.33
N ARG A 64 16.36 3.75 7.94
CA ARG A 64 15.65 3.55 6.67
C ARG A 64 14.15 3.41 6.93
N PRO A 65 13.30 4.00 6.07
CA PRO A 65 11.85 3.82 6.19
C PRO A 65 11.45 2.37 5.94
N VAL A 66 10.48 1.89 6.72
CA VAL A 66 9.95 0.52 6.63
C VAL A 66 8.51 0.59 6.15
N PHE A 67 8.21 -0.08 5.03
CA PHE A 67 6.83 -0.27 4.59
C PHE A 67 6.13 -1.29 5.50
N ASN A 68 4.91 -0.99 5.94
CA ASN A 68 4.10 -1.92 6.71
C ASN A 68 2.73 -2.10 6.07
N ASP A 69 2.38 -3.34 5.73
CA ASP A 69 1.13 -3.66 5.03
C ASP A 69 -0.13 -3.27 5.82
N GLU A 70 -0.14 -3.50 7.13
CA GLU A 70 -1.31 -3.20 7.96
C GLU A 70 -1.49 -1.69 8.13
N ASP A 71 -0.40 -0.94 8.34
CA ASP A 71 -0.44 0.51 8.41
C ASP A 71 -0.89 1.13 7.07
N CYS A 72 -0.38 0.61 5.95
CA CYS A 72 -0.76 1.07 4.62
C CYS A 72 -2.27 0.89 4.39
N LYS A 73 -2.80 -0.31 4.67
CA LYS A 73 -4.23 -0.58 4.51
C LYS A 73 -5.09 0.28 5.44
N ALA A 74 -4.66 0.47 6.69
CA ALA A 74 -5.38 1.31 7.64
C ALA A 74 -5.42 2.77 7.19
N PHE A 75 -4.28 3.31 6.74
CA PHE A 75 -4.20 4.66 6.19
C PHE A 75 -5.08 4.83 4.94
N MET A 76 -5.02 3.89 4.01
CA MET A 76 -5.86 3.93 2.80
C MET A 76 -7.35 3.90 3.13
N ALA A 77 -7.76 3.05 4.07
CA ALA A 77 -9.16 2.98 4.51
C ALA A 77 -9.61 4.29 5.16
N GLU A 78 -8.75 4.92 5.97
CA GLU A 78 -9.05 6.22 6.59
C GLU A 78 -9.18 7.35 5.55
N VAL A 79 -8.26 7.41 4.58
CA VAL A 79 -8.23 8.47 3.56
C VAL A 79 -9.38 8.33 2.55
N THR A 80 -9.68 7.10 2.13
CA THR A 80 -10.67 6.83 1.06
C THR A 80 -12.08 6.58 1.58
N GLY A 81 -12.22 6.16 2.84
CA GLY A 81 -13.47 5.62 3.39
C GLY A 81 -13.85 4.24 2.85
N LEU A 82 -12.99 3.61 2.05
CA LEU A 82 -13.24 2.28 1.48
C LEU A 82 -12.94 1.17 2.49
N SER A 83 -13.49 -0.01 2.21
CA SER A 83 -13.28 -1.16 3.07
C SER A 83 -11.82 -1.65 3.03
N ALA A 84 -11.40 -2.31 4.11
CA ALA A 84 -10.10 -2.96 4.17
C ALA A 84 -9.90 -4.00 3.06
N GLU A 85 -10.99 -4.58 2.51
CA GLU A 85 -10.94 -5.51 1.39
C GLU A 85 -10.42 -4.81 0.12
N PHE A 86 -10.96 -3.64 -0.23
CA PHE A 86 -10.48 -2.86 -1.38
C PHE A 86 -9.04 -2.39 -1.19
N CYS A 87 -8.69 -1.94 0.01
CA CYS A 87 -7.33 -1.51 0.31
C CYS A 87 -6.32 -2.66 0.21
N ALA A 88 -6.68 -3.85 0.71
CA ALA A 88 -5.84 -5.04 0.59
C ALA A 88 -5.68 -5.49 -0.86
N ALA A 89 -6.75 -5.50 -1.63
CA ALA A 89 -6.73 -5.88 -3.04
C ALA A 89 -5.88 -4.92 -3.88
N TRP A 90 -6.02 -3.60 -3.68
CA TRP A 90 -5.20 -2.61 -4.38
C TRP A 90 -3.72 -2.81 -4.10
N ARG A 91 -3.35 -2.96 -2.81
CA ARG A 91 -1.94 -3.15 -2.43
C ARG A 91 -1.36 -4.47 -2.98
N ASP A 92 -2.12 -5.56 -2.98
CA ASP A 92 -1.66 -6.83 -3.57
C ASP A 92 -1.50 -6.73 -5.09
N ARG A 93 -2.42 -6.04 -5.76
CA ARG A 93 -2.31 -5.75 -7.20
C ARG A 93 -1.05 -4.95 -7.50
N ASP A 94 -0.81 -3.84 -6.78
CA ASP A 94 0.34 -2.97 -7.00
C ASP A 94 1.66 -3.73 -6.81
N PHE A 95 1.76 -4.52 -5.74
CA PHE A 95 2.92 -5.40 -5.51
C PHE A 95 3.12 -6.38 -6.67
N TYR A 96 2.04 -7.04 -7.13
CA TYR A 96 2.10 -8.00 -8.23
C TYR A 96 2.52 -7.33 -9.55
N GLU A 97 2.01 -6.13 -9.86
CA GLU A 97 2.40 -5.38 -11.05
C GLU A 97 3.88 -4.97 -11.02
N LEU A 98 4.41 -4.64 -9.84
CA LEU A 98 5.82 -4.27 -9.66
C LEU A 98 6.77 -5.47 -9.75
N HIS A 99 6.38 -6.62 -9.22
CA HIS A 99 7.28 -7.77 -9.04
C HIS A 99 7.01 -8.94 -9.99
N GLY A 100 5.83 -9.01 -10.61
CA GLY A 100 5.40 -10.13 -11.44
C GLY A 100 5.09 -11.41 -10.67
N GLU A 101 5.10 -11.36 -9.34
CA GLU A 101 4.77 -12.45 -8.43
C GLU A 101 4.06 -11.89 -7.19
N THR A 102 3.28 -12.71 -6.49
CA THR A 102 2.63 -12.35 -5.23
C THR A 102 3.64 -12.26 -4.08
N ALA A 103 3.29 -11.54 -3.01
CA ALA A 103 4.13 -11.44 -1.82
C ALA A 103 4.43 -12.82 -1.20
N GLU A 104 3.47 -13.74 -1.23
CA GLU A 104 3.67 -15.12 -0.78
C GLU A 104 4.64 -15.93 -1.65
N GLU A 105 4.56 -15.81 -2.97
CA GLU A 105 5.49 -16.46 -3.90
C GLU A 105 6.92 -15.95 -3.67
N MET A 106 7.09 -14.63 -3.55
CA MET A 106 8.38 -14.02 -3.26
C MET A 106 8.93 -14.50 -1.91
N ALA A 107 8.11 -14.52 -0.86
CA ALA A 107 8.51 -14.99 0.47
C ALA A 107 8.85 -16.49 0.49
N ALA A 108 8.15 -17.32 -0.29
CA ALA A 108 8.50 -18.72 -0.46
C ALA A 108 9.85 -18.89 -1.16
N ARG A 109 10.10 -18.12 -2.23
CA ARG A 109 11.36 -18.13 -2.98
C ARG A 109 12.55 -17.69 -2.12
N GLN A 110 12.40 -16.63 -1.33
CA GLN A 110 13.46 -16.16 -0.42
C GLN A 110 13.79 -17.17 0.68
N ARG A 111 12.78 -17.84 1.25
CA ARG A 111 12.98 -18.92 2.23
C ARG A 111 13.68 -20.13 1.64
N ALA A 112 13.39 -20.49 0.38
CA ALA A 112 14.07 -21.58 -0.31
C ALA A 112 15.54 -21.26 -0.68
N ALA A 113 15.90 -19.97 -0.71
CA ALA A 113 17.25 -19.50 -1.01
C ALA A 113 18.11 -19.21 0.24
N SER A 114 17.55 -19.38 1.44
CA SER A 114 18.22 -19.22 2.74
C SER A 114 18.64 -20.58 3.31
#